data_AF-A0AAE9FH28-F1
#
_entry.id   AF-A0AAE9FH28-F1
#
_cell.length_a   1.000
_cell.length_b   1.000
_cell.length_c   1.000
_cell.angle_alpha   90.00
_cell.angle_beta   90.00
_cell.angle_gamma   90.00
#
_symmetry.space_group_name_H-M   'P 1'
#
loop_
_entity.id
_entity.type
_entity.pdbx_description
1 polymer ?
#
loop_
_entity_poly.entity_id
_entity_poly.type
_entity_poly.pdbx_seq_one_letter_code
_entity_poly.pdbx_strand_id
1 'polypeptide(L)'
;MNSTEVVATNATKPFDENFTLGETAFYVSCGVVGTLFNSIVLWIALRYINTEDKPRQIIVINMTVADLLMCIVYMKTRPWLKYFDPHLCHPYYLIIWTCQMCSCLNLVWLNVDKLIYIQFPLHYYQIVNRTRLLWVSAATWIGLIALNIALVSFLQVNGSCLRTMLNPYVYILNPIFYVVMIITSFSLSALIYCIAHNLTHMEERQRSKLFRRLFFLFSSTLWTFFTCLPYRLLYLFSSFCGEYCRNSAYHFATTLFFRLLIVGIMINPVITIWTQRIYRLRLMRLFGRIRENSSTEVLMVSNHRAPERQPEHTPLRCDM
;
A
#
# COMPACT_ATOMS: atom_id res chain seq x y z
N MET A 1 62.71 -5.68 6.06
CA MET A 1 61.83 -6.73 5.49
C MET A 1 60.47 -6.57 6.14
N ASN A 2 59.47 -6.23 5.31
CA ASN A 2 58.10 -5.85 5.66
C ASN A 2 57.36 -6.93 6.45
N SER A 3 56.97 -6.61 7.67
CA SER A 3 55.95 -7.34 8.44
C SER A 3 54.58 -6.65 8.42
N THR A 4 54.41 -5.59 7.61
CA THR A 4 53.18 -4.80 7.47
C THR A 4 52.30 -5.20 6.27
N GLU A 5 52.72 -6.13 5.42
CA GLU A 5 51.96 -6.50 4.20
C GLU A 5 51.01 -7.71 4.38
N VAL A 6 51.06 -8.42 5.51
CA VAL A 6 50.25 -9.65 5.70
C VAL A 6 48.87 -9.38 6.32
N VAL A 7 48.59 -8.16 6.79
CA VAL A 7 47.30 -7.81 7.43
C VAL A 7 46.29 -7.17 6.44
N ALA A 8 46.72 -6.81 5.23
CA ALA A 8 45.89 -6.04 4.29
C ALA A 8 45.01 -6.89 3.34
N THR A 9 45.11 -8.22 3.33
CA THR A 9 44.40 -9.08 2.37
C THR A 9 43.13 -9.75 2.88
N ASN A 10 42.75 -9.52 4.15
CA ASN A 10 41.43 -9.90 4.68
C ASN A 10 40.44 -8.71 4.71
N ALA A 11 40.66 -7.70 3.87
CA ALA A 11 39.68 -6.67 3.60
C ALA A 11 38.43 -7.28 2.97
N THR A 12 37.40 -7.46 3.81
CA THR A 12 35.99 -7.27 3.46
C THR A 12 35.57 -7.89 2.14
N LYS A 13 35.37 -9.23 2.13
CA LYS A 13 34.48 -9.81 1.12
C LYS A 13 33.12 -9.12 1.25
N PRO A 14 32.67 -8.41 0.21
CA PRO A 14 31.40 -7.71 0.26
C PRO A 14 30.27 -8.71 0.56
N PHE A 15 29.44 -8.44 1.58
CA PHE A 15 28.29 -9.27 1.93
C PHE A 15 27.31 -9.28 0.74
N ASP A 16 27.44 -10.27 -0.13
CA ASP A 16 26.54 -10.51 -1.26
C ASP A 16 25.23 -11.08 -0.69
N GLU A 17 24.26 -10.20 -0.45
CA GLU A 17 22.85 -10.58 -0.28
C GLU A 17 22.37 -11.19 -1.60
N ASN A 18 22.73 -12.46 -1.83
CA ASN A 18 22.08 -13.27 -2.85
C ASN A 18 20.69 -13.56 -2.33
N PHE A 19 19.70 -12.83 -2.85
CA PHE A 19 18.30 -13.11 -2.55
C PHE A 19 18.02 -14.59 -2.79
N THR A 20 17.46 -15.25 -1.78
CA THR A 20 17.03 -16.64 -1.95
C THR A 20 15.89 -16.70 -2.98
N LEU A 21 15.72 -17.86 -3.64
CA LEU A 21 14.59 -18.10 -4.54
C LEU A 21 13.26 -17.79 -3.85
N GLY A 22 13.13 -18.20 -2.58
CA GLY A 22 11.94 -17.96 -1.77
C GLY A 22 11.68 -16.47 -1.51
N GLU A 23 12.72 -15.67 -1.26
CA GLU A 23 12.56 -14.23 -1.08
C GLU A 23 12.18 -13.55 -2.39
N THR A 24 12.85 -13.89 -3.48
CA THR A 24 12.51 -13.36 -4.81
C THR A 24 11.05 -13.65 -5.15
N ALA A 25 10.62 -14.90 -4.96
CA ALA A 25 9.23 -15.30 -5.16
C ALA A 25 8.26 -14.51 -4.26
N PHE A 26 8.62 -14.28 -2.99
CA PHE A 26 7.83 -13.47 -2.06
C PHE A 26 7.63 -12.04 -2.57
N TYR A 27 8.71 -11.31 -2.88
CA TYR A 27 8.61 -9.92 -3.36
C TYR A 27 7.82 -9.80 -4.64
N VAL A 28 8.09 -10.67 -5.62
CA VAL A 28 7.42 -10.63 -6.92
C VAL A 28 5.94 -10.98 -6.77
N SER A 29 5.61 -12.02 -6.00
CA SER A 29 4.22 -12.40 -5.75
C SER A 29 3.46 -11.27 -5.04
N CYS A 30 4.06 -10.69 -4.00
CA CYS A 30 3.51 -9.54 -3.29
C CYS A 30 3.31 -8.33 -4.21
N GLY A 31 4.30 -8.03 -5.06
CA GLY A 31 4.23 -6.97 -6.05
C GLY A 31 3.14 -7.18 -7.08
N VAL A 32 2.98 -8.39 -7.61
CA VAL A 32 1.92 -8.75 -8.57
C VAL A 32 0.54 -8.63 -7.93
N VAL A 33 0.33 -9.26 -6.78
CA VAL A 33 -0.96 -9.25 -6.08
C VAL A 33 -1.33 -7.83 -5.63
N GLY A 34 -0.37 -7.09 -5.07
CA GLY A 34 -0.57 -5.70 -4.68
C GLY A 34 -0.88 -4.78 -5.87
N THR A 35 -0.19 -4.95 -6.99
CA THR A 35 -0.48 -4.21 -8.24
C THR A 35 -1.90 -4.50 -8.72
N LEU A 36 -2.32 -5.77 -8.71
CA LEU A 36 -3.65 -6.18 -9.15
C LEU A 36 -4.74 -5.51 -8.32
N PHE A 37 -4.69 -5.61 -6.99
CA PHE A 37 -5.71 -5.04 -6.11
C PHE A 37 -5.74 -3.51 -6.17
N ASN A 38 -4.58 -2.85 -6.15
CA ASN A 38 -4.53 -1.39 -6.28
C ASN A 38 -5.06 -0.92 -7.65
N SER A 39 -4.76 -1.66 -8.74
CA SER A 39 -5.29 -1.35 -10.07
C SER A 39 -6.81 -1.50 -10.15
N ILE A 40 -7.37 -2.54 -9.52
CA ILE A 40 -8.82 -2.74 -9.43
C ILE A 40 -9.49 -1.57 -8.69
N VAL A 41 -8.94 -1.18 -7.54
CA VAL A 41 -9.43 -0.03 -6.76
C VAL A 41 -9.37 1.25 -7.61
N LEU A 42 -8.23 1.53 -8.23
CA LEU A 42 -8.04 2.72 -9.05
C LEU A 42 -8.97 2.74 -10.26
N TRP A 43 -9.13 1.61 -10.96
CA TRP A 43 -10.06 1.48 -12.07
C TRP A 43 -11.51 1.75 -11.63
N ILE A 44 -11.94 1.17 -10.50
CA ILE A 44 -13.29 1.43 -9.97
C ILE A 44 -13.45 2.92 -9.66
N ALA A 45 -12.45 3.53 -9.04
CA ALA A 45 -12.49 4.94 -8.65
C ALA A 45 -12.58 5.86 -9.87
N LEU A 46 -11.72 5.67 -10.87
CA LEU A 46 -11.69 6.52 -12.06
C LEU A 46 -12.92 6.34 -12.96
N ARG A 47 -13.51 5.13 -13.01
CA ARG A 47 -14.64 4.85 -13.90
C ARG A 47 -16.02 5.09 -13.29
N TYR A 48 -16.19 4.85 -11.99
CA TYR A 48 -17.52 4.81 -11.36
C TYR A 48 -17.73 5.81 -10.22
N ILE A 49 -16.71 6.58 -9.84
CA ILE A 49 -16.82 7.55 -8.75
C ILE A 49 -16.72 8.95 -9.32
N ASN A 50 -17.79 9.72 -9.17
CA ASN A 50 -17.73 11.16 -9.35
C ASN A 50 -17.07 11.79 -8.11
N THR A 51 -15.90 12.40 -8.31
CA THR A 51 -15.14 13.05 -7.23
C THR A 51 -15.73 14.41 -6.84
N GLU A 52 -16.66 14.96 -7.62
CA GLU A 52 -17.40 16.18 -7.26
C GLU A 52 -18.42 15.88 -6.16
N ASP A 53 -19.16 14.78 -6.29
CA ASP A 53 -20.15 14.35 -5.29
C ASP A 53 -19.48 13.75 -4.04
N LYS A 54 -18.31 13.11 -4.22
CA LYS A 54 -17.62 12.36 -3.16
C LYS A 54 -16.16 12.79 -3.06
N PRO A 55 -15.88 14.03 -2.63
CA PRO A 55 -14.53 14.59 -2.63
C PRO A 55 -13.54 13.76 -1.80
N ARG A 56 -13.97 13.19 -0.67
CA ARG A 56 -13.19 12.25 0.17
C ARG A 56 -12.48 11.14 -0.62
N GLN A 57 -13.05 10.70 -1.74
CA GLN A 57 -12.45 9.64 -2.56
C GLN A 57 -11.12 10.05 -3.17
N ILE A 58 -10.82 11.34 -3.29
CA ILE A 58 -9.52 11.86 -3.75
C ILE A 58 -8.40 11.38 -2.81
N ILE A 59 -8.61 11.40 -1.49
CA ILE A 59 -7.62 10.92 -0.50
C ILE A 59 -7.38 9.41 -0.68
N VAL A 60 -8.44 8.64 -0.93
CA VAL A 60 -8.36 7.19 -1.15
C VAL A 60 -7.63 6.86 -2.45
N ILE A 61 -7.94 7.60 -3.53
CA ILE A 61 -7.26 7.49 -4.82
C ILE A 61 -5.78 7.82 -4.66
N ASN A 62 -5.46 8.91 -3.97
CA ASN A 62 -4.08 9.34 -3.73
C ASN A 62 -3.26 8.28 -2.97
N MET A 63 -3.83 7.71 -1.90
CA MET A 63 -3.23 6.60 -1.17
C MET A 63 -3.00 5.37 -2.07
N THR A 64 -4.00 5.02 -2.88
CA THR A 64 -3.94 3.87 -3.81
C THR A 64 -2.88 4.06 -4.89
N VAL A 65 -2.70 5.29 -5.41
CA VAL A 65 -1.65 5.61 -6.38
C VAL A 65 -0.26 5.45 -5.74
N ALA A 66 -0.07 5.92 -4.51
CA ALA A 66 1.19 5.75 -3.79
C ALA A 66 1.50 4.26 -3.54
N ASP A 67 0.51 3.48 -3.10
CA ASP A 67 0.67 2.03 -2.88
C ASP A 67 0.93 1.28 -4.20
N LEU A 68 0.28 1.67 -5.30
CA LEU A 68 0.51 1.10 -6.63
C LEU A 68 1.94 1.36 -7.11
N LEU A 69 2.43 2.59 -6.96
CA LEU A 69 3.81 2.94 -7.29
C LEU A 69 4.80 2.13 -6.45
N MET A 70 4.54 1.91 -5.16
CA MET A 70 5.33 1.02 -4.32
C MET A 70 5.32 -0.42 -4.83
N CYS A 71 4.17 -0.97 -5.22
CA CYS A 71 4.12 -2.33 -5.75
C CYS A 71 4.90 -2.48 -7.08
N ILE A 72 4.81 -1.50 -7.98
CA ILE A 72 5.47 -1.54 -9.29
C ILE A 72 6.96 -1.23 -9.19
N VAL A 73 7.33 -0.16 -8.49
CA VAL A 73 8.73 0.31 -8.43
C VAL A 73 9.50 -0.49 -7.40
N TYR A 74 8.98 -0.65 -6.18
CA TYR A 74 9.74 -1.29 -5.10
C TYR A 74 9.70 -2.81 -5.17
N MET A 75 8.50 -3.40 -5.03
CA MET A 75 8.37 -4.84 -4.81
C MET A 75 8.81 -5.65 -6.03
N LYS A 76 8.52 -5.16 -7.24
CA LYS A 76 8.93 -5.83 -8.48
C LYS A 76 10.39 -5.59 -8.89
N THR A 77 11.14 -4.70 -8.26
CA THR A 77 12.55 -4.47 -8.67
C THR A 77 13.55 -4.78 -7.57
N ARG A 78 13.11 -4.87 -6.31
CA ARG A 78 13.98 -5.12 -5.15
C ARG A 78 14.94 -6.32 -5.32
N PRO A 79 14.53 -7.50 -5.82
CA PRO A 79 15.45 -8.62 -6.03
C PRO A 79 16.57 -8.34 -7.06
N TRP A 80 16.34 -7.41 -7.98
CA TRP A 80 17.26 -7.07 -9.07
C TRP A 80 18.11 -5.83 -8.78
N LEU A 81 17.99 -5.25 -7.59
CA LEU A 81 18.61 -3.98 -7.22
C LEU A 81 20.15 -4.02 -7.22
N LYS A 82 20.76 -5.22 -7.17
CA LYS A 82 22.21 -5.42 -7.34
C LYS A 82 22.70 -5.06 -8.75
N TYR A 83 21.85 -5.18 -9.76
CA TYR A 83 22.18 -4.94 -11.17
C TYR A 83 21.85 -3.51 -11.64
N PHE A 84 21.29 -2.69 -10.75
CA PHE A 84 20.89 -1.34 -11.10
C PHE A 84 22.10 -0.42 -11.16
N ASP A 85 22.08 0.51 -12.12
CA ASP A 85 23.06 1.58 -12.21
C ASP A 85 23.08 2.39 -10.89
N PRO A 86 24.25 2.66 -10.29
CA PRO A 86 24.39 3.49 -9.11
C PRO A 86 23.68 4.86 -9.19
N HIS A 87 23.61 5.47 -10.38
CA HIS A 87 22.93 6.75 -10.60
C HIS A 87 21.41 6.66 -10.41
N LEU A 88 20.83 5.47 -10.56
CA LEU A 88 19.39 5.23 -10.37
C LEU A 88 19.02 5.01 -8.90
N CYS A 89 19.98 4.87 -7.98
CA CYS A 89 19.68 4.61 -6.57
C CYS A 89 18.99 5.79 -5.89
N HIS A 90 19.46 7.02 -6.10
CA HIS A 90 18.85 8.22 -5.53
C HIS A 90 17.39 8.40 -5.95
N PRO A 91 17.02 8.42 -7.25
CA PRO A 91 15.63 8.52 -7.66
C PRO A 91 14.80 7.31 -7.21
N TYR A 92 15.38 6.11 -7.15
CA TYR A 92 14.71 4.92 -6.63
C TYR A 92 14.28 5.09 -5.17
N TYR A 93 15.20 5.43 -4.27
CA TYR A 93 14.89 5.63 -2.85
C TYR A 93 13.99 6.85 -2.61
N LEU A 94 14.15 7.91 -3.41
CA LEU A 94 13.26 9.08 -3.37
C LEU A 94 11.80 8.68 -3.62
N ILE A 95 11.54 7.91 -4.68
CA ILE A 95 10.17 7.46 -5.02
C ILE A 95 9.61 6.59 -3.89
N ILE A 96 10.39 5.64 -3.38
CA ILE A 96 9.94 4.67 -2.37
C ILE A 96 9.58 5.37 -1.07
N TRP A 97 10.46 6.21 -0.55
CA TRP A 97 10.21 6.89 0.72
C TRP A 97 9.06 7.89 0.59
N THR A 98 8.97 8.61 -0.53
CA THR A 98 7.86 9.52 -0.80
C THR A 98 6.54 8.77 -0.84
N CYS A 99 6.43 7.68 -1.60
CA CYS A 99 5.19 6.91 -1.72
C CYS A 99 4.77 6.31 -0.38
N GLN A 100 5.72 5.75 0.39
CA GLN A 100 5.42 5.18 1.69
C GLN A 100 4.94 6.23 2.70
N MET A 101 5.60 7.40 2.76
CA MET A 101 5.15 8.51 3.61
C MET A 101 3.80 9.06 3.15
N CYS A 102 3.57 9.16 1.84
CA CYS A 102 2.31 9.63 1.26
C CYS A 102 1.15 8.70 1.65
N SER A 103 1.34 7.38 1.56
CA SER A 103 0.35 6.40 2.00
C SER A 103 -0.02 6.58 3.47
N CYS A 104 0.97 6.75 4.34
CA CYS A 104 0.74 6.97 5.78
C CYS A 104 0.07 8.32 6.08
N LEU A 105 0.48 9.40 5.42
CA LEU A 105 -0.11 10.72 5.63
C LEU A 105 -1.57 10.77 5.13
N ASN A 106 -1.92 10.03 4.08
CA ASN A 106 -3.32 9.89 3.65
C ASN A 106 -4.20 9.21 4.71
N LEU A 107 -3.67 8.33 5.56
CA LEU A 107 -4.43 7.80 6.71
C LEU A 107 -4.76 8.89 7.72
N VAL A 108 -3.83 9.82 7.98
CA VAL A 108 -4.08 10.99 8.82
C VAL A 108 -5.17 11.87 8.19
N TRP A 109 -5.07 12.14 6.88
CA TRP A 109 -6.09 12.91 6.16
C TRP A 109 -7.48 12.24 6.21
N LEU A 110 -7.56 10.90 6.15
CA LEU A 110 -8.82 10.17 6.31
C LEU A 110 -9.42 10.31 7.72
N ASN A 111 -8.59 10.48 8.75
CA ASN A 111 -9.06 10.76 10.11
C ASN A 111 -9.51 12.22 10.26
N VAL A 112 -8.78 13.17 9.68
CA VAL A 112 -9.17 14.59 9.64
C VAL A 112 -10.51 14.78 8.93
N ASP A 113 -10.67 14.19 7.75
CA ASP A 113 -11.92 14.21 6.97
C ASP A 113 -13.11 13.71 7.81
N LYS A 114 -12.93 12.61 8.54
CA LYS A 114 -13.98 12.08 9.42
C LYS A 114 -14.27 12.99 10.60
N LEU A 115 -13.26 13.60 11.21
CA LEU A 115 -13.45 14.55 12.29
C LEU A 115 -14.32 15.72 11.81
N ILE A 116 -13.99 16.29 10.65
CA ILE A 116 -14.77 17.39 10.04
C ILE A 116 -16.22 16.95 9.77
N TYR A 117 -16.41 15.74 9.21
CA TYR A 117 -17.74 15.19 8.95
C TYR A 117 -18.61 15.07 10.22
N ILE A 118 -18.01 14.70 11.35
CA ILE A 118 -18.74 14.50 12.62
C ILE A 118 -18.99 15.83 13.33
N GLN A 119 -17.98 16.70 13.36
CA GLN A 119 -18.06 17.96 14.09
C GLN A 119 -18.91 18.99 13.35
N PHE A 120 -18.89 18.99 12.02
CA PHE A 120 -19.56 19.99 11.17
C PHE A 120 -20.38 19.36 10.03
N PRO A 121 -21.42 18.55 10.33
CA PRO A 121 -22.16 17.81 9.30
C PRO A 121 -22.84 18.71 8.26
N LEU A 122 -23.38 19.87 8.66
CA LEU A 122 -24.06 20.82 7.77
C LEU A 122 -23.09 21.58 6.85
N HIS A 123 -21.91 21.91 7.35
CA HIS A 123 -20.90 22.67 6.62
C HIS A 123 -19.88 21.76 5.91
N TYR A 124 -20.00 20.44 6.04
CA TYR A 124 -19.03 19.48 5.51
C TYR A 124 -18.72 19.70 4.02
N TYR A 125 -19.74 19.86 3.17
CA TYR A 125 -19.55 20.07 1.72
C TYR A 125 -18.99 21.46 1.37
N GLN A 126 -19.11 22.44 2.27
CA GLN A 126 -18.49 23.76 2.11
C GLN A 126 -17.01 23.72 2.51
N ILE A 127 -16.66 22.91 3.51
CA ILE A 127 -15.28 22.74 4.00
C ILE A 127 -14.50 21.82 3.08
N VAL A 128 -15.02 20.60 2.86
CA VAL A 128 -14.40 19.53 2.09
C VAL A 128 -15.00 19.49 0.68
N ASN A 129 -14.32 20.19 -0.24
CA ASN A 129 -14.67 20.18 -1.65
C ASN A 129 -13.52 19.62 -2.51
N ARG A 130 -13.84 19.30 -3.77
CA ARG A 130 -12.91 18.69 -4.72
C ARG A 130 -11.63 19.51 -4.90
N THR A 131 -11.77 20.81 -5.16
CA THR A 131 -10.63 21.71 -5.43
C THR A 131 -9.67 21.76 -4.24
N ARG A 132 -10.19 21.92 -3.02
CA ARG A 132 -9.38 21.95 -1.80
C ARG A 132 -8.66 20.62 -1.57
N LEU A 133 -9.33 19.48 -1.77
CA LEU A 133 -8.67 18.18 -1.61
C LEU A 133 -7.61 17.91 -2.68
N LEU A 134 -7.80 18.38 -3.92
CA LEU A 134 -6.76 18.34 -4.94
C LEU A 134 -5.54 19.18 -4.54
N TRP A 135 -5.76 20.38 -3.99
CA TRP A 135 -4.67 21.21 -3.45
C TRP A 135 -3.95 20.55 -2.27
N VAL A 136 -4.69 19.97 -1.32
CA VAL A 136 -4.11 19.22 -0.19
C VAL A 136 -3.29 18.03 -0.70
N SER A 137 -3.78 17.31 -1.70
CA SER A 137 -3.06 16.21 -2.33
C SER A 137 -1.78 16.68 -3.02
N ALA A 138 -1.85 17.75 -3.81
CA ALA A 138 -0.69 18.33 -4.48
C ALA A 138 0.36 18.84 -3.48
N ALA A 139 -0.07 19.58 -2.46
CA ALA A 139 0.79 20.07 -1.38
C ALA A 139 1.45 18.91 -0.61
N THR A 140 0.71 17.81 -0.39
CA THR A 140 1.24 16.59 0.24
C THR A 140 2.39 16.01 -0.59
N TRP A 141 2.22 15.83 -1.89
CA TRP A 141 3.28 15.33 -2.76
C TRP A 141 4.48 16.25 -2.81
N ILE A 142 4.27 17.55 -3.03
CA ILE A 142 5.34 18.54 -3.12
C ILE A 142 6.14 18.58 -1.81
N GLY A 143 5.46 18.66 -0.66
CA GLY A 143 6.11 18.70 0.64
C GLY A 143 6.91 17.43 0.94
N LEU A 144 6.34 16.25 0.65
CA LEU A 144 7.04 14.98 0.87
C LEU A 144 8.22 14.78 -0.09
N ILE A 145 8.09 15.17 -1.36
CA ILE A 145 9.19 15.11 -2.33
C ILE A 145 10.32 16.04 -1.88
N ALA A 146 10.01 17.30 -1.53
CA ALA A 146 11.01 18.25 -1.06
C ALA A 146 11.75 17.74 0.20
N LEU A 147 11.01 17.20 1.17
CA LEU A 147 11.58 16.58 2.37
C LEU A 147 12.50 15.40 2.01
N ASN A 148 12.06 14.50 1.13
CA ASN A 148 12.83 13.32 0.78
C ASN A 148 14.03 13.63 -0.13
N ILE A 149 13.99 14.68 -0.95
CA ILE A 149 15.16 15.18 -1.68
C ILE A 149 16.26 15.56 -0.68
N ALA A 150 15.89 16.30 0.38
CA ALA A 150 16.83 16.67 1.43
C ALA A 150 17.36 15.47 2.23
N LEU A 151 16.59 14.39 2.40
CA LEU A 151 17.08 13.17 3.03
C LEU A 151 18.00 12.36 2.11
N VAL A 152 17.63 12.24 0.84
CA VAL A 152 18.37 11.47 -0.18
C VAL A 152 19.69 12.14 -0.56
N SER A 153 19.85 13.46 -0.38
CA SER A 153 21.15 14.11 -0.57
C SER A 153 22.23 13.63 0.40
N PHE A 154 21.85 13.03 1.53
CA PHE A 154 22.78 12.39 2.48
C PHE A 154 22.95 10.88 2.25
N LEU A 155 22.36 10.34 1.18
CA LEU A 155 22.49 8.93 0.80
C LEU A 155 23.83 8.67 0.12
N GLN A 156 24.63 7.81 0.72
CA GLN A 156 25.86 7.30 0.14
C GLN A 156 25.62 5.92 -0.47
N VAL A 157 26.01 5.75 -1.74
CA VAL A 157 25.85 4.52 -2.51
C VAL A 157 27.22 3.86 -2.65
N ASN A 158 27.37 2.65 -2.10
CA ASN A 158 28.63 1.90 -2.17
C ASN A 158 28.49 0.74 -3.16
N GLY A 159 28.79 1.02 -4.43
CA GLY A 159 28.83 0.03 -5.50
C GLY A 159 27.47 -0.27 -6.12
N SER A 160 26.48 -0.73 -5.35
CA SER A 160 25.13 -1.03 -5.88
C SER A 160 24.02 -0.42 -5.02
N CYS A 161 22.82 -0.28 -5.58
CA CYS A 161 21.64 0.25 -4.88
C CYS A 161 21.18 -0.62 -3.71
N LEU A 162 21.71 -1.84 -3.56
CA LEU A 162 21.44 -2.71 -2.42
C LEU A 162 22.24 -2.27 -1.18
N ARG A 163 23.42 -1.68 -1.37
CA ARG A 163 24.31 -1.22 -0.29
C ARG A 163 24.32 0.30 -0.22
N THR A 164 23.29 0.83 0.41
CA THR A 164 23.21 2.25 0.72
C THR A 164 23.42 2.52 2.20
N MET A 165 24.22 3.52 2.51
CA MET A 165 24.41 4.01 3.87
C MET A 165 23.80 5.40 3.99
N LEU A 166 23.05 5.62 5.08
CA LEU A 166 22.58 6.95 5.47
C LEU A 166 23.26 7.36 6.75
N ASN A 167 23.56 8.66 6.89
CA ASN A 167 23.96 9.20 8.18
C ASN A 167 22.85 8.93 9.21
N PRO A 168 23.13 8.23 10.32
CA PRO A 168 22.12 7.84 11.30
C PRO A 168 21.43 9.05 11.93
N TYR A 169 22.14 10.16 12.12
CA TYR A 169 21.57 11.39 12.68
C TYR A 169 20.53 12.03 11.76
N VAL A 170 20.76 11.99 10.44
CA VAL A 170 19.77 12.46 9.46
C VAL A 170 18.60 11.48 9.37
N TYR A 171 18.89 10.17 9.42
CA TYR A 171 17.86 9.15 9.36
C TYR A 171 16.88 9.21 10.54
N ILE A 172 17.28 9.70 11.73
CA ILE A 172 16.40 9.90 12.90
C ILE A 172 15.11 10.67 12.56
N LEU A 173 15.18 11.64 11.65
CA LEU A 173 14.01 12.44 11.26
C LEU A 173 12.90 11.57 10.66
N ASN A 174 13.26 10.47 10.01
CA ASN A 174 12.33 9.56 9.35
C ASN A 174 11.40 8.83 10.34
N PRO A 175 11.89 8.03 11.32
CA PRO A 175 11.01 7.42 12.33
C PRO A 175 10.28 8.46 13.18
N ILE A 176 10.87 9.63 13.47
CA ILE A 176 10.15 10.72 14.17
C ILE A 176 8.91 11.13 13.37
N PHE A 177 9.06 11.34 12.06
CA PHE A 177 7.93 11.70 11.19
C PHE A 177 6.81 10.63 11.23
N TYR A 178 7.17 9.34 11.18
CA TYR A 178 6.19 8.25 11.33
C TYR A 178 5.50 8.26 12.71
N VAL A 179 6.26 8.47 13.79
CA VAL A 179 5.71 8.56 15.15
C VAL A 179 4.70 9.72 15.25
N VAL A 180 5.04 10.89 14.72
CA VAL A 180 4.13 12.06 14.71
C VAL A 180 2.85 11.75 13.94
N MET A 181 2.93 11.13 12.76
CA MET A 181 1.74 10.73 11.99
C MET A 181 0.86 9.74 12.76
N ILE A 182 1.48 8.74 13.40
CA ILE A 182 0.77 7.70 14.15
C ILE A 182 0.08 8.28 15.40
N ILE A 183 0.80 9.09 16.18
CA ILE A 183 0.24 9.77 17.36
C ILE A 183 -0.92 10.66 16.93
N THR A 184 -0.74 11.47 15.89
CA THR A 184 -1.81 12.34 15.37
C THR A 184 -3.04 11.52 14.96
N SER A 185 -2.84 10.40 14.26
CA SER A 185 -3.92 9.51 13.84
C SER A 185 -4.68 8.89 15.03
N PHE A 186 -3.97 8.46 16.07
CA PHE A 186 -4.59 7.94 17.30
C PHE A 186 -5.30 9.03 18.10
N SER A 187 -4.70 10.20 18.26
CA SER A 187 -5.31 11.35 18.94
C SER A 187 -6.60 11.78 18.24
N LEU A 188 -6.61 11.86 16.90
CA LEU A 188 -7.82 12.17 16.13
C LEU A 188 -8.88 11.07 16.30
N SER A 189 -8.49 9.79 16.27
CA SER A 189 -9.42 8.67 16.46
C SER A 189 -10.06 8.69 17.86
N ALA A 190 -9.27 8.98 18.90
CA ALA A 190 -9.74 9.10 20.28
C ALA A 190 -10.66 10.33 20.45
N LEU A 191 -10.28 11.48 19.89
CA LEU A 191 -11.11 12.68 19.88
C LEU A 191 -12.46 12.42 19.24
N ILE A 192 -12.46 11.76 18.07
CA ILE A 192 -13.69 11.39 17.38
C ILE A 192 -14.55 10.45 18.25
N TYR A 193 -13.94 9.47 18.91
CA TYR A 193 -14.65 8.56 19.81
C TYR A 193 -15.33 9.33 20.96
N CYS A 194 -14.61 10.25 21.60
CA CYS A 194 -15.14 11.09 22.68
C CYS A 194 -16.30 11.96 22.20
N ILE A 195 -16.16 12.61 21.03
CA ILE A 195 -17.24 13.44 20.44
C ILE A 195 -18.46 12.58 20.12
N ALA A 196 -18.26 11.43 19.46
CA ALA A 196 -19.36 10.53 19.07
C ALA A 196 -20.08 9.92 20.28
N HIS A 197 -19.38 9.70 21.40
CA HIS A 197 -19.97 9.22 22.63
C HIS A 197 -20.82 10.31 23.32
N ASN A 198 -20.35 11.56 23.30
CA ASN A 198 -21.04 12.68 23.95
C ASN A 198 -22.21 13.23 23.13
N LEU A 199 -22.26 12.97 21.82
CA LEU A 199 -23.39 13.32 20.97
C LEU A 199 -24.56 12.33 21.19
N THR A 200 -25.42 12.64 22.15
CA THR A 200 -26.64 11.87 22.48
C THR A 200 -27.69 11.86 21.36
N HIS A 201 -27.59 12.78 20.40
CA HIS A 201 -28.57 12.96 19.31
C HIS A 201 -28.30 12.09 18.06
N MET A 202 -27.24 11.29 18.00
CA MET A 202 -27.00 10.43 16.84
C MET A 202 -27.89 9.19 16.88
N GLU A 203 -28.67 8.97 15.82
CA GLU A 203 -29.42 7.73 15.60
C GLU A 203 -28.48 6.51 15.74
N GLU A 204 -28.88 5.49 16.51
CA GLU A 204 -28.03 4.34 16.84
C GLU A 204 -27.46 3.65 15.59
N ARG A 205 -28.24 3.59 14.52
CA ARG A 205 -27.82 3.01 13.24
C ARG A 205 -26.71 3.81 12.57
N GLN A 206 -26.74 5.14 12.67
CA GLN A 206 -25.68 6.00 12.15
C GLN A 206 -24.43 5.90 13.02
N ARG A 207 -24.60 5.92 14.34
CA ARG A 207 -23.54 5.73 15.33
C ARG A 207 -22.80 4.40 15.15
N SER A 208 -23.51 3.29 14.95
CA SER A 208 -22.90 1.97 14.69
C SER A 208 -22.10 1.94 13.37
N LYS A 209 -22.62 2.54 12.30
CA LYS A 209 -21.89 2.67 11.01
C LYS A 209 -20.62 3.50 11.17
N LEU A 210 -20.69 4.57 11.97
CA LEU A 210 -19.57 5.44 12.31
C LEU A 210 -18.48 4.67 13.07
N PHE A 211 -18.85 3.99 14.16
CA PHE A 211 -17.93 3.19 14.97
C PHE A 211 -17.25 2.09 14.16
N ARG A 212 -17.99 1.36 13.31
CA ARG A 212 -17.38 0.36 12.42
C ARG A 212 -16.34 0.98 11.49
N ARG A 213 -16.59 2.18 10.96
CA ARG A 213 -15.62 2.91 10.13
C ARG A 213 -14.43 3.39 10.94
N LEU A 214 -14.63 3.84 12.19
CA LEU A 214 -13.57 4.34 13.07
C LEU A 214 -12.66 3.22 13.56
N PHE A 215 -13.24 2.14 14.06
CA PHE A 215 -12.52 0.93 14.41
C PHE A 215 -11.63 0.49 13.26
N PHE A 216 -12.14 0.54 12.03
CA PHE A 216 -11.36 0.24 10.85
C PHE A 216 -10.14 1.19 10.63
N LEU A 217 -10.31 2.52 10.72
CA LEU A 217 -9.16 3.44 10.59
C LEU A 217 -8.16 3.27 11.73
N PHE A 218 -8.66 3.02 12.94
CA PHE A 218 -7.84 2.71 14.10
C PHE A 218 -7.03 1.43 13.88
N SER A 219 -7.67 0.34 13.43
CA SER A 219 -6.98 -0.92 13.09
C SER A 219 -5.94 -0.72 11.99
N SER A 220 -6.22 0.08 10.97
CA SER A 220 -5.25 0.40 9.90
C SER A 220 -4.05 1.19 10.42
N THR A 221 -4.29 2.14 11.34
CA THR A 221 -3.24 2.92 12.00
C THR A 221 -2.40 2.03 12.91
N LEU A 222 -3.05 1.18 13.70
CA LEU A 222 -2.41 0.20 14.58
C LEU A 222 -1.58 -0.81 13.79
N TRP A 223 -2.09 -1.27 12.65
CA TRP A 223 -1.34 -2.12 11.73
C TRP A 223 -0.10 -1.41 11.20
N THR A 224 -0.22 -0.15 10.78
CA THR A 224 0.92 0.66 10.32
C THR A 224 1.94 0.85 11.43
N PHE A 225 1.49 1.07 12.67
CA PHE A 225 2.36 1.14 13.84
C PHE A 225 3.13 -0.17 14.05
N PHE A 226 2.47 -1.32 14.05
CA PHE A 226 3.13 -2.61 14.29
C PHE A 226 4.00 -3.11 13.14
N THR A 227 3.72 -2.70 11.90
CA THR A 227 4.46 -3.19 10.73
C THR A 227 5.54 -2.23 10.27
N CYS A 228 5.28 -0.91 10.28
CA CYS A 228 6.20 0.09 9.76
C CYS A 228 7.22 0.56 10.81
N LEU A 229 6.79 0.84 12.05
CA LEU A 229 7.66 1.46 13.04
C LEU A 229 8.79 0.53 13.54
N PRO A 230 8.54 -0.76 13.88
CA PRO A 230 9.60 -1.64 14.35
C PRO A 230 10.74 -1.81 13.35
N TYR A 231 10.44 -1.98 12.05
CA TYR A 231 11.47 -2.05 11.02
C TYR A 231 12.34 -0.78 10.98
N ARG A 232 11.71 0.40 11.05
CA ARG A 232 12.41 1.69 11.01
C ARG A 232 13.31 1.90 12.23
N LEU A 233 12.82 1.53 13.42
CA LEU A 233 13.59 1.60 14.67
C LEU A 233 14.72 0.58 14.67
N LEU A 234 14.48 -0.65 14.21
CA LEU A 234 15.52 -1.66 14.06
C LEU A 234 16.62 -1.15 13.12
N TYR A 235 16.27 -0.64 11.94
CA TYR A 235 17.26 -0.09 11.00
C TYR A 235 18.08 1.05 11.62
N LEU A 236 17.43 1.97 12.35
CA LEU A 236 18.12 3.04 13.07
C LEU A 236 19.08 2.48 14.12
N PHE A 237 18.63 1.48 14.89
CA PHE A 237 19.44 0.79 15.89
C PHE A 237 20.66 0.10 15.27
N SER A 238 20.51 -0.56 14.11
CA SER A 238 21.67 -1.12 13.37
C SER A 238 22.66 -0.04 12.96
N SER A 239 22.13 1.11 12.54
CA SER A 239 22.97 2.20 12.02
C SER A 239 23.82 2.85 13.13
N PHE A 240 23.32 2.87 14.37
CA PHE A 240 24.07 3.34 15.53
C PHE A 240 24.98 2.28 16.15
N CYS A 241 24.52 1.05 16.28
CA CYS A 241 25.27 -0.01 16.94
C CYS A 241 26.35 -0.64 16.05
N GLY A 242 26.24 -0.49 14.72
CA GLY A 242 27.19 -1.07 13.77
C GLY A 242 27.24 -2.59 13.85
N GLU A 243 28.45 -3.15 13.80
CA GLU A 243 28.67 -4.61 13.78
C GLU A 243 28.38 -5.29 15.12
N TYR A 244 28.42 -4.55 16.24
CA TYR A 244 28.28 -5.11 17.59
C TYR A 244 26.90 -5.70 17.88
N CYS A 245 25.85 -5.22 17.20
CA CYS A 245 24.47 -5.70 17.39
C CYS A 245 24.05 -6.76 16.37
N ARG A 246 24.96 -7.20 15.49
CA ARG A 246 24.65 -8.02 14.33
C ARG A 246 24.55 -9.50 14.70
N ASN A 247 23.52 -9.84 15.48
CA ASN A 247 23.22 -11.22 15.89
C ASN A 247 22.14 -11.86 15.00
N SER A 248 22.07 -13.20 15.00
CA SER A 248 21.06 -13.96 14.22
C SER A 248 19.62 -13.56 14.55
N ALA A 249 19.31 -13.33 15.83
CA ALA A 249 18.01 -12.86 16.29
C ALA A 249 17.65 -11.48 15.73
N TYR A 250 18.63 -10.57 15.65
CA TYR A 250 18.44 -9.23 15.09
C TYR A 250 18.17 -9.28 13.58
N HIS A 251 18.94 -10.10 12.85
CA HIS A 251 18.72 -10.35 11.43
C HIS A 251 17.33 -10.95 11.15
N PHE A 252 16.92 -11.92 11.97
CA PHE A 252 15.59 -12.51 11.88
C PHE A 252 14.49 -11.45 12.12
N ALA A 253 14.59 -10.67 13.20
CA ALA A 253 13.62 -9.64 13.52
C ALA A 253 13.50 -8.57 12.42
N THR A 254 14.64 -8.07 11.93
CA THR A 254 14.67 -7.06 10.86
C THR A 254 14.03 -7.59 9.58
N THR A 255 14.35 -8.84 9.21
CA THR A 255 13.77 -9.50 8.04
C THR A 255 12.27 -9.73 8.19
N LEU A 256 11.81 -10.16 9.38
CA LEU A 256 10.40 -10.38 9.67
C LEU A 256 9.59 -9.09 9.56
N PHE A 257 10.00 -8.03 10.28
CA PHE A 257 9.28 -6.75 10.24
C PHE A 257 9.31 -6.09 8.87
N PHE A 258 10.41 -6.27 8.15
CA PHE A 258 10.49 -5.83 6.77
C PHE A 258 9.47 -6.55 5.85
N ARG A 259 9.31 -7.87 5.99
CA ARG A 259 8.28 -8.63 5.26
C ARG A 259 6.86 -8.21 5.66
N LEU A 260 6.62 -7.95 6.95
CA LEU A 260 5.33 -7.45 7.44
C LEU A 260 4.98 -6.07 6.87
N LEU A 261 5.98 -5.18 6.74
CA LEU A 261 5.81 -3.86 6.13
C LEU A 261 5.31 -3.98 4.68
N ILE A 262 5.88 -4.89 3.89
CA ILE A 262 5.46 -5.17 2.51
C ILE A 262 4.03 -5.67 2.45
N VAL A 263 3.68 -6.62 3.32
CA VAL A 263 2.32 -7.15 3.40
C VAL A 263 1.32 -6.05 3.75
N GLY A 264 1.70 -5.07 4.59
CA GLY A 264 0.86 -3.93 4.92
C GLY A 264 0.43 -3.11 3.69
N ILE A 265 1.33 -2.86 2.75
CA ILE A 265 1.02 -2.12 1.51
C ILE A 265 -0.01 -2.89 0.64
N MET A 266 0.05 -4.22 0.64
CA MET A 266 -0.93 -5.05 -0.10
C MET A 266 -2.30 -5.12 0.57
N ILE A 267 -2.35 -5.00 1.89
CA ILE A 267 -3.59 -5.09 2.66
C ILE A 267 -4.45 -3.83 2.45
N ASN A 268 -3.85 -2.65 2.26
CA ASN A 268 -4.55 -1.37 2.07
C ASN A 268 -5.66 -1.37 1.00
N PRO A 269 -5.45 -1.85 -0.25
CA PRO A 269 -6.52 -1.93 -1.25
C PRO A 269 -7.58 -2.98 -0.91
N VAL A 270 -7.21 -4.11 -0.30
CA VAL A 270 -8.16 -5.15 0.15
C VAL A 270 -9.11 -4.58 1.21
N ILE A 271 -8.52 -3.89 2.17
CA ILE A 271 -9.20 -3.11 3.18
C ILE A 271 -10.18 -2.10 2.54
N THR A 272 -9.73 -1.38 1.51
CA THR A 272 -10.54 -0.36 0.82
C THR A 272 -11.76 -1.01 0.18
N ILE A 273 -11.57 -2.12 -0.54
CA ILE A 273 -12.65 -2.91 -1.15
C ILE A 273 -13.63 -3.41 -0.09
N TRP A 274 -13.12 -3.98 1.00
CA TRP A 274 -13.95 -4.58 2.05
C TRP A 274 -14.83 -3.54 2.75
N THR A 275 -14.24 -2.40 3.10
CA THR A 275 -14.87 -1.39 3.95
C THR A 275 -15.80 -0.46 3.19
N GLN A 276 -15.45 -0.11 1.95
CA GLN A 276 -16.19 0.86 1.17
C GLN A 276 -17.22 0.17 0.27
N ARG A 277 -18.50 0.39 0.59
CA ARG A 277 -19.65 -0.23 -0.10
C ARG A 277 -19.59 -0.04 -1.63
N ILE A 278 -19.12 1.11 -2.11
CA ILE A 278 -19.05 1.41 -3.54
C ILE A 278 -18.11 0.43 -4.24
N TYR A 279 -16.91 0.22 -3.71
CA TYR A 279 -15.92 -0.70 -4.26
C TYR A 279 -16.39 -2.14 -4.15
N ARG A 280 -16.90 -2.55 -2.98
CA ARG A 280 -17.44 -3.90 -2.76
C ARG A 280 -18.54 -4.27 -3.75
N LEU A 281 -19.54 -3.40 -3.93
CA LEU A 281 -20.66 -3.67 -4.83
C LEU A 281 -20.24 -3.72 -6.29
N ARG A 282 -19.32 -2.84 -6.71
CA ARG A 282 -18.83 -2.82 -8.09
C ARG A 282 -17.99 -4.05 -8.40
N LEU A 283 -17.14 -4.46 -7.46
CA LEU A 283 -16.35 -5.69 -7.58
C LEU A 283 -17.24 -6.94 -7.66
N MET A 284 -18.26 -7.05 -6.79
CA MET A 284 -19.22 -8.16 -6.86
C MET A 284 -19.98 -8.20 -8.19
N ARG A 285 -20.39 -7.05 -8.74
CA ARG A 285 -21.04 -6.98 -10.07
C ARG A 285 -20.10 -7.38 -11.20
N LEU A 286 -18.81 -7.01 -11.11
CA LEU A 286 -17.80 -7.41 -12.09
C LEU A 286 -17.66 -8.93 -12.09
N PHE A 287 -17.47 -9.55 -10.92
CA PHE A 287 -17.38 -11.00 -10.80
C PHE A 287 -18.68 -11.71 -11.21
N GLY A 288 -19.84 -11.14 -10.93
CA GLY A 288 -21.13 -11.66 -11.38
C GLY A 288 -21.22 -11.72 -12.91
N ARG A 289 -20.86 -10.64 -13.60
CA ARG A 289 -20.84 -10.61 -15.08
C ARG A 289 -19.81 -11.56 -15.68
N ILE A 290 -18.63 -11.66 -15.08
CA ILE A 290 -17.60 -12.62 -15.54
C ILE A 290 -18.15 -14.05 -15.42
N ARG A 291 -18.81 -14.38 -14.31
CA ARG A 291 -19.43 -15.70 -14.10
C ARG A 291 -20.54 -16.00 -15.10
N GLU A 292 -21.39 -15.02 -15.40
CA GLU A 292 -22.45 -15.16 -16.42
C GLU A 292 -21.83 -15.39 -17.82
N ASN A 293 -20.86 -14.57 -18.22
CA ASN A 293 -20.19 -14.70 -19.51
C ASN A 293 -19.48 -16.05 -19.67
N SER A 294 -18.77 -16.52 -18.64
CA SER A 294 -18.13 -17.85 -18.68
C SER A 294 -19.16 -18.98 -18.78
N SER A 295 -20.35 -18.82 -18.18
CA SER A 295 -21.42 -19.82 -18.28
C SER A 295 -22.03 -19.85 -19.69
N THR A 296 -22.18 -18.69 -20.33
CA THR A 296 -22.64 -18.58 -21.72
C THR A 296 -21.62 -19.15 -22.71
N GLU A 297 -20.32 -18.87 -22.53
CA GLU A 297 -19.25 -19.45 -23.36
C GLU A 297 -19.20 -20.98 -23.26
N VAL A 298 -19.33 -21.55 -22.06
CA VAL A 298 -19.40 -23.01 -21.86
C VAL A 298 -20.64 -23.61 -22.53
N LEU A 299 -21.79 -22.93 -22.47
CA LEU A 299 -23.02 -23.38 -23.14
C LEU A 299 -22.88 -23.36 -24.67
N MET A 300 -22.26 -22.33 -25.24
CA MET A 300 -22.03 -22.22 -26.68
C MET A 300 -21.03 -23.28 -27.19
N VAL A 301 -19.98 -23.59 -26.41
CA VAL A 301 -19.02 -24.66 -26.75
C VAL A 301 -19.66 -26.06 -26.64
N SER A 302 -20.60 -26.26 -25.70
CA SER A 302 -21.34 -27.52 -25.57
C SER A 302 -22.33 -27.74 -26.74
N ASN A 303 -22.97 -26.68 -27.24
CA ASN A 303 -23.89 -26.78 -28.38
C ASN A 303 -23.17 -27.10 -29.70
N HIS A 304 -21.88 -26.75 -29.85
CA HIS A 304 -21.10 -27.12 -31.03
C HIS A 304 -20.59 -28.57 -31.02
N ARG A 305 -20.72 -29.30 -29.91
CA ARG A 305 -20.37 -30.73 -29.81
C ARG A 305 -21.58 -31.67 -29.81
N ALA A 306 -22.80 -31.15 -29.95
CA ALA A 306 -23.95 -32.01 -30.18
C ALA A 306 -23.83 -32.61 -31.60
N PRO A 307 -23.66 -33.94 -31.75
CA PRO A 307 -23.65 -34.54 -33.07
C PRO A 307 -25.03 -34.34 -33.68
N GLU A 308 -25.02 -33.82 -34.90
CA GLU A 308 -26.15 -33.64 -35.79
C GLU A 308 -26.92 -34.98 -35.86
N ARG A 309 -28.03 -35.09 -35.10
CA ARG A 309 -28.93 -36.23 -35.21
C ARG A 309 -29.50 -36.22 -36.61
N GLN A 310 -29.24 -37.28 -37.36
CA GLN A 310 -29.86 -37.52 -38.65
C GLN A 310 -31.39 -37.42 -38.53
N PRO A 311 -32.07 -36.79 -39.50
CA PRO A 311 -33.52 -36.69 -39.50
C PRO A 311 -34.13 -38.09 -39.65
N GLU A 312 -34.93 -38.50 -38.66
CA GLU A 312 -35.79 -39.68 -38.72
C GLU A 312 -36.80 -39.51 -39.87
N HIS A 313 -36.65 -40.35 -40.90
CA HIS A 313 -37.64 -40.49 -41.96
C HIS A 313 -38.97 -40.97 -41.37
N THR A 314 -39.96 -40.09 -41.36
CA THR A 314 -41.36 -40.45 -41.08
C THR A 314 -41.97 -41.07 -42.34
N PRO A 315 -42.46 -42.33 -42.33
CA PRO A 315 -43.11 -42.90 -43.50
C PRO A 315 -44.51 -42.30 -43.67
N LEU A 316 -44.80 -41.83 -44.88
CA LEU A 316 -46.14 -41.43 -45.31
C LEU A 316 -47.10 -42.62 -45.17
N ARG A 317 -48.10 -42.45 -44.31
CA ARG A 317 -49.28 -43.32 -44.25
C ARG A 317 -50.21 -42.90 -45.39
N CYS A 318 -50.34 -43.75 -46.41
CA CYS A 318 -51.39 -43.61 -47.42
C CYS A 318 -52.69 -44.16 -46.84
N ASP A 319 -53.75 -43.37 -46.96
CA ASP A 319 -55.13 -43.77 -46.71
C ASP A 319 -55.58 -44.82 -47.71
N MET A 320 -56.28 -45.85 -47.22
CA MET A 320 -57.35 -46.55 -47.93
C MET A 320 -58.37 -47.10 -46.94
#